data_AF-A0ABD3LMG1-F1
#
_entry.id   AF-A0ABD3LMG1-F1
#
_cell.length_a   1.000
_cell.length_b   1.000
_cell.length_c   1.000
_cell.angle_alpha   90.00
_cell.angle_beta   90.00
_cell.angle_gamma   90.00
#
_symmetry.space_group_name_H-M   'P 1'
#
loop_
_entity.id
_entity.type
_entity.pdbx_description
1 polymer ?
#
loop_
_entity_poly.entity_id
_entity_poly.type
_entity_poly.pdbx_seq_one_letter_code
_entity_poly.pdbx_strand_id
1 'polypeptide(L)'
;MTSEEKLDIARQLAKLRVDIIQAGFPAASQDDFDAVKAIALEVGNAVEPHSYVPVICGLSRGNEKDIQAAWDAIWFADPHEDGGLRPELGCDDVKFSPEDASRFFTKFLSVHGLVPGSSRV
;
A
#
# COMPACT_ATOMS: atom_id res chain seq x y z
N MET A 1 8.33 -17.58 5.14
CA MET A 1 8.23 -16.55 6.18
C MET A 1 6.76 -16.34 6.42
N THR A 2 6.31 -16.49 7.67
CA THR A 2 4.91 -16.28 8.05
C THR A 2 4.58 -14.79 8.01
N SER A 3 3.29 -14.45 7.97
CA SER A 3 2.82 -13.05 7.98
C SER A 3 3.32 -12.29 9.21
N GLU A 4 3.37 -12.95 10.37
CA GLU A 4 3.89 -12.39 11.63
C GLU A 4 5.39 -12.09 11.54
N GLU A 5 6.20 -13.01 11.00
CA GLU A 5 7.63 -12.80 10.81
C GLU A 5 7.89 -11.61 9.86
N LYS A 6 7.09 -11.44 8.80
CA LYS A 6 7.21 -10.28 7.90
C LYS A 6 6.92 -8.98 8.59
N LEU A 7 5.88 -8.96 9.43
CA LEU A 7 5.47 -7.80 10.18
C LEU A 7 6.54 -7.38 11.19
N ASP A 8 7.14 -8.34 11.91
CA ASP A 8 8.23 -8.08 12.86
C ASP A 8 9.47 -7.49 12.18
N ILE A 9 9.82 -7.99 10.99
CA ILE A 9 10.91 -7.43 10.19
C ILE A 9 10.56 -6.01 9.73
N ALA A 10 9.34 -5.78 9.24
CA ALA A 10 8.91 -4.46 8.78
C ALA A 10 8.95 -3.41 9.91
N ARG A 11 8.54 -3.77 11.13
CA ARG A 11 8.67 -2.92 12.32
C ARG A 11 10.13 -2.55 12.62
N GLN A 12 11.04 -3.51 12.47
CA GLN A 12 12.47 -3.27 12.69
C GLN A 12 13.07 -2.36 11.60
N LEU A 13 12.69 -2.57 10.34
CA LEU A 13 13.11 -1.73 9.22
C LEU A 13 12.63 -0.28 9.40
N ALA A 14 11.40 -0.08 9.85
CA ALA A 14 10.87 1.27 10.15
C ALA A 14 11.70 1.97 11.24
N LYS A 15 12.14 1.25 12.28
CA LYS A 15 13.03 1.80 13.32
C LYS A 15 14.41 2.19 12.79
N LEU A 16 14.89 1.50 11.75
CA LEU A 16 16.12 1.85 11.04
C LEU A 16 15.93 3.05 10.09
N ARG A 17 14.71 3.59 9.98
CA ARG A 17 14.36 4.73 9.12
C ARG A 17 14.71 4.50 7.65
N VAL A 18 14.46 3.28 7.17
CA VAL A 18 14.54 3.01 5.72
C VAL A 18 13.45 3.78 5.00
N ASP A 19 13.72 4.30 3.80
CA ASP A 19 12.75 5.12 3.10
C ASP A 19 11.57 4.32 2.53
N ILE A 20 11.86 3.11 2.06
CA ILE A 20 10.91 2.25 1.36
C ILE A 20 11.00 0.84 1.95
N ILE A 21 9.85 0.24 2.26
CA ILE A 21 9.71 -1.17 2.61
C ILE A 21 8.93 -1.86 1.49
N GLN A 22 9.62 -2.69 0.69
CA GLN A 22 8.95 -3.66 -0.16
C GLN A 22 8.45 -4.82 0.72
N ALA A 23 7.14 -4.85 0.97
CA ALA A 23 6.51 -5.75 1.94
C ALA A 23 6.25 -7.16 1.40
N GLY A 24 6.25 -7.34 0.07
CA GLY A 24 6.06 -8.63 -0.58
C GLY A 24 5.35 -8.53 -1.92
N PHE A 25 4.78 -9.65 -2.37
CA PHE A 25 4.06 -9.76 -3.64
C PHE A 25 2.62 -10.24 -3.40
N PRO A 26 1.63 -9.32 -3.30
CA PRO A 26 0.26 -9.66 -2.90
C PRO A 26 -0.47 -10.66 -3.81
N ALA A 27 -0.14 -10.72 -5.10
CA ALA A 27 -0.77 -11.65 -6.02
C ALA A 27 -0.15 -13.07 -5.99
N ALA A 28 0.92 -13.29 -5.23
CA ALA A 28 1.57 -14.59 -5.14
C ALA A 28 0.73 -15.61 -4.36
N SER A 29 0.13 -15.20 -3.24
CA SER A 29 -0.71 -16.03 -2.39
C SER A 29 -1.62 -15.16 -1.49
N GLN A 30 -2.66 -15.77 -0.90
CA GLN A 30 -3.51 -15.07 0.08
C GLN A 30 -2.71 -14.66 1.31
N ASP A 31 -1.80 -15.51 1.80
CA ASP A 31 -0.90 -15.19 2.90
C ASP A 31 -0.01 -13.98 2.59
N ASP A 32 0.50 -13.85 1.35
CA ASP A 32 1.29 -12.69 0.93
C ASP A 32 0.45 -11.42 0.89
N PHE A 33 -0.79 -11.51 0.39
CA PHE A 33 -1.73 -10.40 0.41
C PHE A 33 -2.00 -9.93 1.85
N ASP A 34 -2.32 -10.86 2.74
CA ASP A 34 -2.64 -10.58 4.14
C ASP A 34 -1.43 -10.02 4.89
N ALA A 35 -0.22 -10.53 4.62
CA ALA A 35 1.01 -10.01 5.18
C ALA A 35 1.31 -8.57 4.74
N VAL A 36 1.21 -8.27 3.44
CA VAL A 36 1.43 -6.91 2.93
C VAL A 36 0.39 -5.95 3.49
N LYS A 37 -0.87 -6.38 3.56
CA LYS A 37 -1.94 -5.59 4.16
C LYS A 37 -1.71 -5.32 5.65
N ALA A 38 -1.26 -6.31 6.41
CA ALA A 38 -0.94 -6.13 7.83
C ALA A 38 0.21 -5.13 8.03
N ILE A 39 1.26 -5.22 7.20
CA ILE A 39 2.37 -4.26 7.22
C ILE A 39 1.89 -2.86 6.86
N ALA A 40 1.06 -2.71 5.83
CA ALA A 40 0.48 -1.43 5.44
C ALA A 40 -0.35 -0.81 6.57
N LEU A 41 -1.18 -1.61 7.24
CA LEU A 41 -2.03 -1.17 8.34
C LEU A 41 -1.26 -0.74 9.58
N GLU A 42 -0.19 -1.46 9.94
CA GLU A 42 0.49 -1.23 11.20
C GLU A 42 1.71 -0.32 11.06
N VAL A 43 2.58 -0.62 10.08
CA VAL A 43 3.83 0.12 9.88
C VAL A 43 3.58 1.38 9.06
N GLY A 44 2.72 1.29 8.03
CA GLY A 44 2.36 2.43 7.16
C GLY A 44 1.50 3.49 7.85
N ASN A 45 0.91 3.20 9.02
CA ASN A 45 0.09 4.14 9.79
C ASN A 45 0.68 4.46 11.18
N ALA A 46 1.96 4.17 11.42
CA ALA A 46 2.54 4.39 12.73
C ALA A 46 2.62 5.90 13.06
N VAL A 47 1.77 6.39 13.96
CA VAL A 47 1.66 7.83 14.33
C VAL A 47 2.52 8.20 15.54
N GLU A 48 3.61 7.49 15.80
CA GLU A 48 4.43 7.78 16.97
C GLU A 48 5.14 9.15 16.84
N PRO A 49 5.15 10.01 17.88
CA PRO A 49 5.81 11.31 17.82
C PRO A 49 7.31 11.15 17.52
N HIS A 50 7.80 11.80 16.45
CA HIS A 50 9.17 11.70 15.92
C HIS A 50 9.50 10.39 15.18
N SER A 51 8.49 9.57 14.89
CA SER A 51 8.65 8.34 14.12
C SER A 51 8.62 8.62 12.62
N TYR A 52 9.52 7.96 11.90
CA TYR A 52 9.59 8.02 10.44
C TYR A 52 8.69 6.90 9.90
N VAL A 53 7.72 7.26 9.06
CA VAL A 53 6.87 6.28 8.39
C VAL A 53 7.47 5.96 7.02
N PRO A 54 7.93 4.71 6.79
CA PRO A 54 8.44 4.30 5.49
C PRO A 54 7.30 4.18 4.47
N VAL A 55 7.61 4.41 3.20
CA VAL A 55 6.68 4.10 2.12
C VAL A 55 6.54 2.58 2.01
N ILE A 56 5.31 2.08 2.04
CA ILE A 56 5.02 0.65 1.89
C ILE A 56 4.77 0.33 0.41
N CYS A 57 5.52 -0.62 -0.12
CA CYS A 57 5.41 -1.04 -1.53
C CYS A 57 5.05 -2.53 -1.65
N GLY A 58 4.16 -2.83 -2.59
CA GLY A 58 3.80 -4.19 -2.99
C GLY A 58 4.27 -4.48 -4.41
N LEU A 59 5.04 -5.56 -4.59
CA LEU A 59 5.48 -6.01 -5.91
C LEU A 59 4.28 -6.50 -6.73
N SER A 60 4.32 -6.29 -8.05
CA SER A 60 3.31 -6.81 -8.98
C SER A 60 3.95 -7.22 -10.30
N ARG A 61 3.35 -8.18 -11.01
CA ARG A 61 3.62 -8.36 -12.45
C ARG A 61 2.86 -7.28 -13.23
N GLY A 62 3.29 -7.00 -14.46
CA GLY A 62 2.65 -6.02 -15.37
C GLY A 62 1.30 -6.45 -15.95
N ASN A 63 0.38 -6.98 -15.14
CA ASN A 63 -0.98 -7.33 -15.54
C ASN A 63 -2.02 -6.76 -14.56
N GLU A 64 -3.23 -6.49 -15.05
CA GLU A 64 -4.28 -5.78 -14.31
C GLU A 64 -4.65 -6.45 -12.97
N LYS A 65 -4.67 -7.79 -12.91
CA LYS A 65 -5.05 -8.52 -11.68
C LYS A 65 -4.01 -8.38 -10.58
N ASP A 66 -2.74 -8.47 -10.95
CA ASP A 66 -1.63 -8.33 -10.02
C ASP A 66 -1.49 -6.90 -9.50
N ILE A 67 -1.66 -5.93 -10.39
CA ILE A 67 -1.65 -4.51 -10.04
C ILE A 67 -2.78 -4.22 -9.06
N GLN A 68 -3.99 -4.74 -9.31
CA GLN A 68 -5.13 -4.57 -8.41
C GLN A 68 -4.87 -5.21 -7.04
N ALA A 69 -4.34 -6.43 -7.00
CA ALA A 69 -4.00 -7.08 -5.73
C ALA A 69 -2.93 -6.32 -4.94
N ALA A 70 -1.92 -5.77 -5.63
CA ALA A 70 -0.90 -4.94 -4.99
C ALA A 70 -1.49 -3.64 -4.41
N TRP A 71 -2.36 -2.98 -5.18
CA TRP A 71 -3.07 -1.77 -4.75
C TRP A 71 -3.96 -2.04 -3.54
N ASP A 72 -4.81 -3.05 -3.61
CA ASP A 72 -5.75 -3.40 -2.53
C ASP A 72 -5.03 -3.75 -1.22
N ALA A 73 -3.83 -4.33 -1.31
CA ALA A 73 -3.02 -4.65 -0.14
C ALA A 73 -2.40 -3.40 0.51
N ILE A 74 -1.82 -2.49 -0.29
CA ILE A 74 -1.13 -1.30 0.24
C ILE A 74 -2.03 -0.10 0.50
N TRP A 75 -3.26 -0.10 0.00
CA TRP A 75 -4.24 1.00 0.12
C TRP A 75 -4.45 1.49 1.56
N PHE A 76 -4.22 0.62 2.53
CA PHE A 76 -4.43 0.92 3.94
C PHE A 76 -3.26 1.64 4.62
N ALA A 77 -2.15 1.89 3.94
CA ALA A 77 -1.04 2.71 4.45
C ALA A 77 -1.31 4.19 4.13
N ASP A 78 -1.63 5.00 5.15
CA ASP A 78 -1.87 6.43 5.04
C ASP A 78 -1.27 7.20 6.23
N PRO A 79 -0.08 7.82 6.07
CA PRO A 79 0.45 8.71 7.07
C PRO A 79 -0.11 10.14 6.85
N HIS A 80 -1.02 10.54 7.74
CA HIS A 80 -1.39 11.91 8.15
C HIS A 80 -2.61 12.66 7.55
N GLU A 81 -3.27 13.37 8.48
CA GLU A 81 -4.50 14.18 8.44
C GLU A 81 -4.54 15.39 7.49
N ASP A 82 -3.56 15.58 6.59
CA ASP A 82 -3.50 16.77 5.71
C ASP A 82 -3.99 16.51 4.27
N GLY A 83 -4.68 15.39 4.02
CA GLY A 83 -5.29 15.10 2.72
C GLY A 83 -4.29 14.92 1.56
N GLY A 84 -3.02 14.72 1.88
CA GLY A 84 -1.95 14.46 0.92
C GLY A 84 -1.81 12.97 0.64
N LEU A 85 -2.47 12.48 -0.41
CA LEU A 85 -2.17 11.17 -1.03
C LEU A 85 -0.66 10.98 -1.14
N ARG A 86 -0.11 9.83 -0.71
CA ARG A 86 0.77 8.95 -1.53
C ARG A 86 0.98 7.53 -0.93
N PRO A 87 0.10 6.56 -1.17
CA PRO A 87 0.59 5.24 -1.55
C PRO A 87 1.16 5.38 -2.97
N GLU A 88 2.44 5.72 -3.11
CA GLU A 88 3.11 5.47 -4.39
C GLU A 88 3.13 3.96 -4.57
N LEU A 89 2.40 3.45 -5.56
CA LEU A 89 2.47 2.04 -5.93
C LEU A 89 3.86 1.79 -6.53
N GLY A 90 4.83 1.51 -5.67
CA GLY A 90 6.17 1.09 -6.03
C GLY A 90 6.16 -0.37 -6.46
N CYS A 91 5.73 -0.63 -7.70
CA CYS A 91 6.18 -1.82 -8.41
C CYS A 91 7.57 -1.47 -8.97
N ASP A 92 8.60 -2.24 -8.66
CA ASP A 92 9.98 -1.96 -9.10
C ASP A 92 10.11 -1.73 -10.63
N ASP A 93 9.15 -2.24 -11.42
CA ASP A 93 9.08 -2.08 -12.88
C ASP A 93 8.01 -1.09 -13.38
N VAL A 94 7.04 -0.70 -12.54
CA VAL A 94 5.93 0.19 -12.92
C VAL A 94 5.76 1.28 -11.87
N LYS A 95 6.41 2.43 -12.10
CA LYS A 95 6.04 3.66 -11.40
C LYS A 95 4.69 4.11 -11.91
N PHE A 96 3.63 3.81 -11.17
CA PHE A 96 2.33 4.39 -11.48
C PHE A 96 2.39 5.89 -11.23
N SER A 97 2.24 6.67 -12.30
CA SER A 97 2.06 8.09 -12.14
C SER A 97 0.74 8.36 -11.40
N PRO A 98 0.62 9.52 -10.73
CA PRO A 98 -0.64 9.92 -10.10
C PRO A 98 -1.83 9.85 -11.05
N GLU A 99 -1.65 10.09 -12.36
CA GLU A 99 -2.71 9.92 -13.35
C GLU A 99 -3.07 8.46 -13.68
N ASP A 100 -2.11 7.53 -13.69
CA ASP A 100 -2.42 6.12 -13.89
C ASP A 100 -3.09 5.52 -12.65
N ALA A 101 -2.62 5.88 -11.45
CA ALA A 101 -3.29 5.57 -10.20
C ALA A 101 -4.71 6.17 -10.15
N SER A 102 -4.90 7.40 -10.64
CA SER A 102 -6.22 8.05 -10.74
C SER A 102 -7.13 7.41 -11.79
N ARG A 103 -6.59 6.89 -12.90
CA ARG A 103 -7.35 6.10 -13.88
C ARG A 103 -7.82 4.78 -13.31
N PHE A 104 -6.95 4.08 -12.58
CA PHE A 104 -7.33 2.87 -11.85
C PHE A 104 -8.35 3.18 -10.76
N PHE A 105 -8.16 4.25 -10.00
CA PHE A 105 -9.12 4.75 -9.01
C PHE A 105 -10.48 5.04 -9.65
N THR A 106 -10.53 5.80 -10.74
CA THR A 106 -11.78 6.12 -11.45
C THR A 106 -12.46 4.87 -12.03
N LYS A 107 -11.69 3.92 -12.58
CA LYS A 107 -12.21 2.66 -13.11
C LYS A 107 -12.70 1.74 -11.99
N PHE A 108 -12.00 1.66 -10.88
CA PHE A 108 -12.36 0.90 -9.68
C PHE A 108 -13.62 1.46 -9.02
N LEU A 109 -13.68 2.78 -8.81
CA LEU A 109 -14.83 3.52 -8.35
C LEU A 109 -16.06 3.27 -9.23
N SER A 110 -15.87 3.26 -10.56
CA SER A 110 -16.93 2.90 -11.51
C SER A 110 -17.37 1.43 -11.41
N VAL A 111 -16.46 0.49 -11.12
CA VAL A 111 -16.77 -0.95 -11.00
C VAL A 111 -17.47 -1.27 -9.68
N HIS A 112 -17.15 -0.56 -8.61
CA HIS A 112 -17.74 -0.74 -7.28
C HIS A 112 -18.85 0.26 -6.93
N GLY A 113 -19.27 1.09 -7.89
CA GLY A 113 -20.36 2.05 -7.71
C GLY A 113 -20.07 3.16 -6.70
N LEU A 114 -18.80 3.40 -6.38
CA LEU A 114 -18.35 4.45 -5.48
C LEU A 114 -18.06 5.68 -6.32
N VAL A 115 -18.86 6.74 -6.21
CA VAL A 115 -18.62 7.97 -6.99
C VAL A 115 -17.53 8.80 -6.31
N PRO A 116 -16.49 9.26 -7.01
CA PRO A 116 -15.50 10.15 -6.41
C PRO A 116 -16.20 11.48 -6.07
N GLY A 117 -16.23 11.84 -4.77
CA GLY A 117 -16.81 13.10 -4.28
C GLY A 117 -18.02 13.01 -3.34
N SER A 118 -18.47 11.82 -2.93
CA SER A 118 -19.44 11.71 -1.84
C SER A 118 -18.73 11.76 -0.49
N SER A 119 -18.50 12.96 0.02
CA SER A 119 -18.29 13.18 1.46
C SER A 119 -19.50 12.60 2.20
N ARG A 120 -19.27 11.56 3.02
CA ARG A 120 -20.26 11.14 4.02
C ARG A 120 -20.51 12.33 4.94
N VAL A 121 -21.68 12.93 4.79
CA VAL A 121 -22.34 13.72 5.84
C VAL A 121 -23.06 12.77 6.77
#